data_AF-A0A0F6ND10-F1
#
_entry.id   AF-A0A0F6ND10-F1
#
_cell.length_a   1.000
_cell.length_b   1.000
_cell.length_c   1.000
_cell.angle_alpha   90.00
_cell.angle_beta   90.00
_cell.angle_gamma   90.00
#
_symmetry.space_group_name_H-M   'P 1'
#
loop_
_entity.id
_entity.type
_entity.pdbx_description
1 polymer ?
#
loop_
_entity_poly.entity_id
_entity_poly.type
_entity_poly.pdbx_seq_one_letter_code
_entity_poly.pdbx_strand_id
1 'polypeptide(L)'
;TSKRDFYLGIYGALGIGQAIVTLFADLAPLIGCVYASITLHEFLLRGVLRSPMLFFDTTPVGRILARFAKDVETMDVVLPFGITDGVYCLFEVLGTLVVISVSTPIFVAVIVPIGFLYYFIQRFYVATSRQLKRLESVSRSPIYSHFGETITGVQAI
;
A
#
# COMPACT_ATOMS: atom_id res chain seq x y z
N THR A 1 32.19 -7.62 -35.69
CA THR A 1 31.43 -8.69 -35.02
C THR A 1 31.69 -8.70 -33.51
N SER A 2 32.95 -8.79 -33.05
CA SER A 2 33.32 -8.79 -31.61
C SER A 2 32.68 -7.67 -30.74
N LYS A 3 32.58 -6.42 -31.22
CA LYS A 3 31.92 -5.34 -30.45
C LYS A 3 30.43 -5.59 -30.20
N ARG A 4 29.72 -6.15 -31.18
CA ARG A 4 28.29 -6.49 -31.05
C ARG A 4 28.09 -7.57 -30.00
N ASP A 5 28.92 -8.61 -30.04
CA ASP A 5 28.81 -9.75 -29.13
C ASP A 5 29.16 -9.32 -27.68
N PHE A 6 30.09 -8.37 -27.51
CA PHE A 6 30.38 -7.73 -26.22
C PHE A 6 29.18 -6.95 -25.65
N TYR A 7 28.54 -6.07 -26.45
CA TYR A 7 27.34 -5.36 -25.99
C TYR A 7 26.19 -6.32 -25.68
N LEU A 8 25.99 -7.35 -26.51
CA LEU A 8 24.97 -8.36 -26.29
C LEU A 8 25.18 -9.10 -24.95
N GLY A 9 26.43 -9.41 -24.62
CA GLY A 9 26.79 -10.02 -23.33
C GLY A 9 26.47 -9.11 -22.14
N ILE A 10 26.75 -7.80 -22.25
CA ILE A 10 26.41 -6.82 -21.20
C ILE A 10 24.89 -6.72 -21.02
N TYR A 11 24.13 -6.58 -22.11
CA TYR A 11 22.67 -6.52 -22.03
C TYR A 11 22.08 -7.81 -21.46
N GLY A 12 22.63 -8.97 -21.81
CA GLY A 12 22.24 -10.25 -21.24
C GLY A 12 22.49 -10.32 -19.72
N ALA A 13 23.69 -9.91 -19.28
CA ALA A 13 24.03 -9.87 -17.85
C ALA A 13 23.15 -8.89 -17.06
N LEU A 14 22.88 -7.71 -17.62
CA LEU A 14 21.98 -6.73 -17.02
C LEU A 14 20.55 -7.25 -16.94
N GLY A 15 20.05 -7.92 -17.98
CA GLY A 15 18.70 -8.52 -17.97
C GLY A 15 18.54 -9.63 -16.93
N ILE A 16 19.54 -10.51 -16.80
CA ILE A 16 19.56 -11.55 -15.76
C ILE A 16 19.64 -10.92 -14.37
N GLY A 17 20.51 -9.92 -14.19
CA GLY A 17 20.63 -9.19 -12.93
C GLY A 17 19.32 -8.51 -12.55
N GLN A 18 18.65 -7.86 -13.50
CA GLN A 18 17.34 -7.26 -13.31
C GLN A 18 16.32 -8.31 -12.87
N ALA A 19 16.21 -9.44 -13.57
CA ALA A 19 15.24 -10.49 -13.24
C ALA A 19 15.42 -11.04 -11.82
N ILE A 20 16.67 -11.21 -11.37
CA ILE A 20 16.98 -11.64 -10.01
C ILE A 20 16.57 -10.55 -9.02
N VAL A 21 16.93 -9.29 -9.26
CA VAL A 21 16.60 -8.18 -8.37
C VAL A 21 15.10 -7.98 -8.25
N THR A 22 14.34 -8.01 -9.35
CA THR A 22 12.87 -7.87 -9.32
C THR A 22 12.22 -9.00 -8.55
N LEU A 23 12.71 -10.23 -8.72
CA LEU A 23 12.22 -11.38 -7.95
C LEU A 23 12.41 -11.17 -6.44
N PHE A 24 13.56 -10.67 -6.00
CA PHE A 24 13.76 -10.34 -4.59
C PHE A 24 12.94 -9.13 -4.13
N ALA A 25 12.79 -8.11 -4.98
CA ALA A 25 12.01 -6.91 -4.68
C ALA A 25 10.51 -7.23 -4.48
N ASP A 26 9.99 -8.22 -5.20
CA ASP A 26 8.59 -8.65 -5.06
C ASP A 26 8.41 -9.65 -3.90
N LEU A 27 9.34 -10.61 -3.74
CA LEU A 27 9.21 -11.65 -2.71
C LEU A 27 9.48 -11.13 -1.30
N ALA A 28 10.43 -10.20 -1.12
CA ALA A 28 10.80 -9.74 0.23
C ALA A 28 9.64 -9.05 0.97
N PRO A 29 8.88 -8.10 0.36
CA PRO A 29 7.69 -7.51 0.98
C PRO A 29 6.59 -8.53 1.24
N LEU A 30 6.34 -9.47 0.31
CA LEU A 30 5.34 -10.52 0.49
C LEU A 30 5.64 -11.37 1.72
N ILE A 31 6.85 -11.90 1.80
CA ILE A 31 7.28 -12.75 2.91
C ILE A 31 7.28 -11.96 4.23
N GLY A 32 7.77 -10.72 4.21
CA GLY A 32 7.78 -9.83 5.37
C GLY A 32 6.37 -9.56 5.90
N CYS A 33 5.40 -9.31 5.01
CA CYS A 33 4.01 -9.07 5.39
C CYS A 33 3.32 -10.32 5.96
N VAL A 34 3.61 -11.51 5.43
CA VAL A 34 3.10 -12.77 5.99
C VAL A 34 3.60 -12.98 7.41
N TYR A 35 4.90 -12.80 7.67
CA TYR A 35 5.45 -12.89 9.03
C TYR A 35 4.86 -11.83 9.96
N ALA A 36 4.67 -10.61 9.47
CA ALA A 36 4.02 -9.53 10.23
C ALA A 36 2.56 -9.87 10.57
N SER A 37 1.82 -10.46 9.64
CA SER A 37 0.43 -10.91 9.82
C SER A 37 0.28 -11.98 10.89
N ILE A 38 1.13 -13.00 10.87
CA ILE A 38 1.13 -14.04 11.90
C ILE A 38 1.44 -13.43 13.28
N THR A 39 2.44 -12.55 13.34
CA THR A 39 2.85 -11.90 14.60
C THR A 39 1.75 -10.98 15.15
N LEU A 40 1.09 -10.21 14.29
CA LEU A 40 -0.01 -9.33 14.67
C LEU A 40 -1.25 -10.12 15.09
N HIS A 41 -1.57 -11.19 14.37
CA HIS A 41 -2.65 -12.11 14.73
C HIS A 41 -2.44 -12.66 16.13
N GLU A 42 -1.24 -13.17 16.43
CA GLU A 42 -0.91 -13.70 17.75
C GLU A 42 -0.95 -12.63 18.84
N PHE A 43 -0.43 -11.43 18.55
CA PHE A 43 -0.47 -10.30 19.48
C PHE A 43 -1.91 -9.89 19.82
N LEU A 44 -2.77 -9.74 18.81
CA LEU A 44 -4.17 -9.39 18.99
C LEU A 44 -4.93 -10.49 19.74
N LEU A 45 -4.71 -11.77 19.39
CA LEU A 45 -5.33 -12.90 20.06
C LEU A 45 -4.96 -12.96 21.54
N ARG A 46 -3.67 -12.82 21.87
CA ARG A 46 -3.20 -12.76 23.27
C ARG A 46 -3.81 -11.58 24.03
N GLY A 47 -3.96 -10.43 23.38
CA GLY A 47 -4.60 -9.24 23.97
C GLY A 47 -6.08 -9.47 24.28
N VAL A 48 -6.83 -10.06 23.35
CA VAL A 48 -8.26 -10.38 23.54
C VAL A 48 -8.44 -11.40 24.66
N LEU A 49 -7.65 -12.48 24.68
CA LEU A 49 -7.75 -13.52 25.73
C LEU A 49 -7.44 -13.00 27.14
N ARG A 50 -6.66 -11.92 27.27
CA ARG A 50 -6.33 -11.28 28.56
C ARG A 50 -7.24 -10.12 28.92
N SER A 51 -8.23 -9.82 28.08
CA SER A 51 -9.15 -8.70 28.32
C SER A 51 -10.20 -9.06 29.39
N PRO A 52 -10.60 -8.11 30.25
CA PRO A 52 -11.60 -8.35 31.28
C PRO A 52 -12.99 -8.62 30.66
N MET A 53 -13.86 -9.35 31.36
CA MET A 53 -15.21 -9.68 30.87
C MET A 53 -16.02 -8.43 30.46
N LEU A 54 -15.83 -7.30 31.17
CA LEU A 54 -16.43 -6.01 30.86
C LEU A 54 -16.18 -5.53 29.42
N PHE A 55 -15.03 -5.89 28.83
CA PHE A 55 -14.73 -5.57 27.44
C PHE A 55 -15.66 -6.32 26.48
N PHE A 56 -15.95 -7.59 26.75
CA PHE A 56 -16.84 -8.42 25.96
C PHE A 56 -18.32 -8.07 26.15
N ASP A 57 -18.68 -7.52 27.31
CA ASP A 57 -20.04 -7.02 27.57
C ASP A 57 -20.32 -5.70 26.85
N THR A 58 -19.31 -4.85 26.69
CA THR A 58 -19.43 -3.52 26.05
C THR A 58 -19.17 -3.55 24.55
N THR A 59 -18.39 -4.52 24.06
CA THR A 59 -18.06 -4.65 22.64
C THR A 59 -18.55 -6.00 22.10
N PRO A 60 -19.48 -6.00 21.11
CA PRO A 60 -19.99 -7.25 20.58
C PRO A 60 -18.88 -8.02 19.86
N VAL A 61 -18.84 -9.34 20.06
CA VAL A 61 -17.84 -10.24 19.48
C VAL A 61 -17.71 -10.09 17.96
N GLY A 62 -18.82 -9.84 17.27
CA GLY A 62 -18.83 -9.58 15.82
C GLY A 62 -18.00 -8.36 15.40
N ARG A 63 -17.95 -7.29 16.21
CA ARG A 63 -17.13 -6.10 15.94
C ARG A 63 -15.64 -6.39 16.13
N ILE A 64 -15.30 -7.20 17.14
CA ILE A 64 -13.92 -7.65 17.38
C ILE A 64 -13.45 -8.48 16.18
N LEU A 65 -14.25 -9.46 15.75
CA LEU A 65 -13.94 -10.32 14.61
C LEU A 65 -13.81 -9.52 13.30
N ALA A 66 -14.74 -8.59 13.04
CA ALA A 66 -14.69 -7.75 11.84
C ALA A 66 -13.42 -6.87 11.78
N ARG A 67 -13.00 -6.32 12.93
CA ARG A 67 -11.76 -5.54 13.01
C ARG A 67 -10.53 -6.41 12.80
N PHE A 68 -10.49 -7.56 13.46
CA PHE A 68 -9.40 -8.51 13.37
C PHE A 68 -9.22 -9.04 11.94
N ALA A 69 -10.31 -9.43 11.28
CA ALA A 69 -10.29 -9.88 9.88
C ALA A 69 -9.80 -8.78 8.93
N LYS A 70 -10.30 -7.55 9.10
CA LYS A 70 -9.90 -6.40 8.27
C LYS A 70 -8.44 -6.01 8.45
N ASP A 71 -7.92 -6.04 9.68
CA ASP A 71 -6.54 -5.67 9.98
C ASP A 71 -5.56 -6.72 9.40
N VAL A 72 -5.90 -8.01 9.49
CA VAL A 72 -5.15 -9.11 8.87
C VAL A 72 -5.20 -9.01 7.34
N GLU A 73 -6.39 -8.82 6.74
CA GLU A 73 -6.54 -8.64 5.29
C GLU A 73 -5.73 -7.45 4.76
N THR A 74 -5.74 -6.33 5.47
CA THR A 74 -4.97 -5.14 5.08
C THR A 74 -3.47 -5.44 5.06
N MET A 75 -2.99 -6.25 6.00
CA MET A 75 -1.58 -6.57 6.07
C MET A 75 -1.15 -7.65 5.09
N ASP A 76 -1.98 -8.64 4.82
CA ASP A 76 -1.66 -9.72 3.89
C ASP A 76 -1.82 -9.32 2.42
N VAL A 77 -2.77 -8.43 2.13
CA VAL A 77 -3.10 -8.04 0.76
C VAL A 77 -2.62 -6.63 0.47
N VAL A 78 -3.11 -5.63 1.20
CA VAL A 78 -2.94 -4.22 0.80
C VAL A 78 -1.49 -3.74 0.99
N LEU A 79 -0.85 -4.10 2.11
CA LEU A 79 0.50 -3.63 2.43
C LEU A 79 1.58 -4.13 1.46
N PRO A 80 1.70 -5.44 1.14
CA PRO A 80 2.76 -5.89 0.25
C PRO A 80 2.66 -5.26 -1.14
N PHE A 81 1.47 -5.18 -1.74
CA PHE A 81 1.29 -4.46 -3.02
C PHE A 81 1.63 -2.97 -2.90
N GLY A 82 1.17 -2.29 -1.84
CA GLY A 82 1.45 -0.87 -1.65
C GLY A 82 2.94 -0.56 -1.46
N ILE A 83 3.68 -1.44 -0.77
CA ILE A 83 5.13 -1.31 -0.60
C ILE A 83 5.84 -1.53 -1.93
N THR A 84 5.52 -2.62 -2.63
CA THR A 84 6.11 -2.96 -3.92
C THR A 84 5.89 -1.85 -4.95
N ASP A 85 4.65 -1.39 -5.13
CA ASP A 85 4.32 -0.27 -6.03
C ASP A 85 5.05 1.02 -5.64
N GLY A 86 5.13 1.31 -4.34
CA GLY A 86 5.84 2.48 -3.83
C GLY A 86 7.34 2.44 -4.14
N VAL A 87 7.97 1.28 -3.98
CA VAL A 87 9.38 1.05 -4.30
C VAL A 87 9.62 1.19 -5.81
N TYR A 88 8.83 0.53 -6.65
CA TYR A 88 8.95 0.66 -8.11
C TYR A 88 8.78 2.08 -8.57
N CYS A 89 7.72 2.77 -8.12
CA CYS A 89 7.45 4.16 -8.48
C CYS A 89 8.60 5.09 -8.06
N LEU A 90 9.15 4.91 -6.87
CA LEU A 90 10.29 5.71 -6.39
C LEU A 90 11.53 5.50 -7.27
N PHE A 91 11.90 4.25 -7.55
CA PHE A 91 13.06 3.95 -8.38
C PHE A 91 12.86 4.32 -9.85
N GLU A 92 11.64 4.21 -10.39
CA GLU A 92 11.31 4.63 -11.75
C GLU A 92 11.43 6.15 -11.90
N VAL A 93 10.89 6.93 -10.96
CA VAL A 93 11.03 8.39 -10.97
C VAL A 93 12.49 8.80 -10.81
N LEU A 94 13.23 8.20 -9.88
CA LEU A 94 14.67 8.49 -9.73
C LEU A 94 15.47 8.12 -10.99
N GLY A 95 15.22 6.94 -11.56
CA GLY A 95 15.89 6.46 -12.76
C GLY A 95 15.64 7.36 -13.97
N THR A 96 14.38 7.72 -14.21
CA THR A 96 14.02 8.65 -15.30
C THR A 96 14.66 10.02 -15.11
N LEU A 97 14.64 10.58 -13.88
CA LEU A 97 15.30 11.85 -13.58
C LEU A 97 16.81 11.80 -13.83
N VAL A 98 17.49 10.74 -13.39
CA VAL A 98 18.93 10.57 -13.61
C VAL A 98 19.25 10.45 -15.09
N VAL A 99 18.53 9.60 -15.84
CA VAL A 99 18.76 9.38 -17.28
C VAL A 99 18.58 10.68 -18.07
N ILE A 100 17.51 11.44 -17.81
CA ILE A 100 17.26 12.71 -18.50
C ILE A 100 18.33 13.74 -18.11
N SER A 101 18.70 13.82 -16.82
CA SER A 101 19.70 14.80 -16.34
C SER A 101 21.09 14.55 -16.92
N VAL A 102 21.49 13.28 -17.07
CA VAL A 102 22.77 12.92 -17.72
C VAL A 102 22.72 13.21 -19.22
N SER A 103 21.59 12.94 -19.88
CA SER A 103 21.43 13.20 -21.30
C SER A 103 21.39 14.70 -21.63
N THR A 104 20.74 15.50 -20.79
CA THR A 104 20.56 16.95 -21.00
C THR A 104 20.72 17.71 -19.67
N PRO A 105 21.94 18.15 -19.31
CA PRO A 105 22.20 18.78 -18.02
C PRO A 105 21.40 20.07 -17.76
N ILE A 106 21.03 20.82 -18.82
CA ILE A 106 20.23 22.05 -18.69
C ILE A 106 18.84 21.77 -18.08
N PHE A 107 18.33 20.53 -18.24
CA PHE A 107 17.02 20.12 -17.74
C PHE A 107 16.92 20.17 -16.21
N VAL A 108 18.05 20.05 -15.51
CA VAL A 108 18.10 20.17 -14.04
C VAL A 108 17.65 21.56 -13.58
N ALA A 109 17.92 22.62 -14.34
CA ALA A 109 17.42 23.96 -13.99
C ALA A 109 15.89 24.05 -14.04
N VAL A 110 15.24 23.23 -14.89
CA VAL A 110 13.78 23.17 -15.05
C VAL A 110 13.13 22.23 -14.03
N ILE A 111 13.82 21.16 -13.61
CA ILE A 111 13.27 20.22 -12.61
C ILE A 111 13.08 20.88 -11.25
N VAL A 112 13.95 21.82 -10.86
CA VAL A 112 13.90 22.50 -9.56
C VAL A 112 12.60 23.28 -9.35
N PRO A 113 12.18 24.21 -10.24
CA PRO A 113 10.91 24.92 -10.07
C PRO A 113 9.70 24.00 -10.18
N ILE A 114 9.74 22.99 -11.06
CA ILE A 114 8.65 22.00 -11.18
C ILE A 114 8.53 21.17 -9.90
N GLY A 115 9.65 20.71 -9.33
CA GLY A 115 9.68 19.95 -8.08
C GLY A 115 9.17 20.76 -6.89
N PHE A 116 9.50 22.05 -6.84
CA PHE A 116 8.93 22.97 -5.86
C PHE A 116 7.41 23.04 -6.00
N LEU A 117 6.89 23.32 -7.22
CA LEU A 117 5.44 23.36 -7.47
C LEU A 117 4.76 22.03 -7.12
N TYR A 118 5.36 20.91 -7.53
CA TYR A 118 4.88 19.56 -7.22
C TYR A 118 4.78 19.34 -5.72
N TYR A 119 5.77 19.76 -4.93
CA TYR A 119 5.73 19.65 -3.47
C TYR A 119 4.53 20.40 -2.85
N PHE A 120 4.22 21.62 -3.31
CA PHE A 120 3.02 22.33 -2.84
C PHE A 120 1.76 21.58 -3.20
N ILE A 121 1.60 21.19 -4.47
CA ILE A 121 0.43 20.46 -4.96
C ILE A 121 0.27 19.15 -4.18
N GLN A 122 1.35 18.39 -4.01
CA GLN A 122 1.36 17.13 -3.26
C GLN A 122 0.92 17.34 -1.81
N ARG A 123 1.39 18.39 -1.14
CA ARG A 123 0.99 18.71 0.23
C ARG A 123 -0.52 18.97 0.34
N PHE A 124 -1.09 19.74 -0.57
CA PHE A 124 -2.54 20.00 -0.62
C PHE A 124 -3.34 18.75 -1.01
N TYR A 125 -2.87 18.01 -2.00
CA TYR A 125 -3.51 16.78 -2.49
C TYR A 125 -3.56 15.71 -1.40
N VAL A 126 -2.46 15.46 -0.67
CA VAL A 126 -2.41 14.46 0.41
C VAL A 126 -3.36 14.82 1.55
N ALA A 127 -3.44 16.11 1.92
CA ALA A 127 -4.39 16.56 2.95
C ALA A 127 -5.84 16.33 2.51
N THR A 128 -6.18 16.74 1.28
CA THR A 128 -7.53 16.63 0.72
C THR A 128 -7.94 15.17 0.49
N SER A 129 -7.06 14.35 -0.09
CA SER A 129 -7.30 12.92 -0.34
C SER A 129 -7.57 12.16 0.96
N ARG A 130 -6.83 12.46 2.03
CA ARG A 130 -7.06 11.85 3.35
C ARG A 130 -8.44 12.19 3.91
N GLN A 131 -8.88 13.44 3.75
CA GLN A 131 -10.22 13.86 4.17
C GLN A 131 -11.30 13.20 3.32
N LEU A 132 -11.09 13.07 2.01
CA LEU A 132 -12.03 12.42 1.10
C LEU A 132 -12.18 10.92 1.42
N LYS A 133 -11.07 10.19 1.63
CA LYS A 133 -11.11 8.78 2.07
C LYS A 133 -11.84 8.61 3.41
N ARG A 134 -11.68 9.56 4.34
CA ARG A 134 -12.45 9.56 5.60
C ARG A 134 -13.94 9.78 5.34
N LEU A 135 -14.30 10.73 4.49
CA LEU A 135 -15.69 11.02 4.16
C LEU A 135 -16.36 9.80 3.50
N GLU A 136 -15.70 9.16 2.54
CA GLU A 136 -16.17 7.93 1.88
C GLU A 136 -16.40 6.79 2.89
N SER A 137 -15.47 6.62 3.84
CA SER A 137 -15.63 5.61 4.90
C SER A 137 -16.82 5.91 5.82
N VAL A 138 -17.10 7.18 6.11
CA VAL A 138 -18.21 7.59 6.99
C VAL A 138 -19.55 7.55 6.25
N SER A 139 -19.59 7.87 4.96
CA SER A 139 -20.81 7.88 4.16
C SER A 139 -21.32 6.48 3.79
N ARG A 140 -20.45 5.47 3.73
CA ARG A 140 -20.84 4.07 3.49
C ARG A 140 -21.59 3.42 4.66
N SER A 141 -21.26 3.77 5.90
CA SER A 141 -21.87 3.19 7.12
C SER A 141 -23.39 3.36 7.23
N PRO A 142 -23.97 4.57 7.06
CA PRO A 142 -25.42 4.76 7.21
C PRO A 142 -26.22 4.11 6.07
N ILE A 143 -25.65 3.95 4.87
CA ILE A 143 -26.33 3.27 3.75
C ILE A 143 -26.54 1.79 4.09
N TYR A 144 -25.51 1.10 4.60
CA TYR A 144 -25.65 -0.29 5.05
C TYR A 144 -26.60 -0.42 6.25
N SER A 145 -26.63 0.56 7.15
CA SER A 145 -27.57 0.60 8.28
C SER A 145 -29.03 0.73 7.80
N HIS A 146 -29.30 1.67 6.88
CA HIS A 146 -30.64 1.86 6.31
C HIS A 146 -31.12 0.66 5.50
N PHE A 147 -30.21 0.01 4.77
CA PHE A 147 -30.54 -1.22 4.02
C PHE A 147 -30.89 -2.37 4.97
N GLY A 148 -30.15 -2.51 6.08
CA GLY A 148 -30.45 -3.48 7.14
C GLY A 148 -31.81 -3.23 7.79
N GLU A 149 -32.11 -1.99 8.19
CA GLU A 149 -33.40 -1.59 8.78
C GLU A 149 -34.59 -1.83 7.85
N THR A 150 -34.42 -1.63 6.54
CA THR A 150 -35.48 -1.88 5.56
C THR A 150 -35.77 -3.38 5.44
N ILE A 151 -34.74 -4.22 5.45
CA ILE A 151 -34.89 -5.69 5.37
C ILE A 151 -35.58 -6.25 6.63
N THR A 152 -35.20 -5.78 7.82
CA THR A 152 -35.90 -6.17 9.07
C THR A 152 -37.31 -5.59 9.16
N GLY A 153 -37.53 -4.37 8.67
CA GLY A 153 -38.86 -3.75 8.61
C GLY A 153 -39.83 -4.49 7.68
N VAL A 154 -39.36 -5.03 6.56
CA VAL A 154 -40.19 -5.84 5.64
C VAL A 154 -40.59 -7.19 6.25
N GLN A 155 -39.84 -7.75 7.19
CA GLN A 155 -40.25 -8.97 7.91
C GLN A 155 -41.30 -8.70 9.00
N ALA A 156 -41.48 -7.45 9.42
CA ALA A 156 -42.46 -7.06 10.43
C ALA A 156 -43.82 -6.64 9.84
N ILE A 157 -43.91 -6.52 8.51
CA ILE A 157 -45.14 -6.28 7.73
C ILE A 157 -45.64 -7.62 7.17
#